data_AF-A0A1L8E8L9-F1
#
_entry.id   AF-A0A1L8E8L9-F1
#
_cell.length_a   1.000
_cell.length_b   1.000
_cell.length_c   1.000
_cell.angle_alpha   90.00
_cell.angle_beta   90.00
_cell.angle_gamma   90.00
#
_symmetry.space_group_name_H-M   'P 1'
#
loop_
_entity.id
_entity.type
_entity.pdbx_description
1 polymer ?
#
loop_
_entity_poly.entity_id
_entity_poly.type
_entity_poly.pdbx_seq_one_letter_code
_entity_poly.pdbx_strand_id
1 'polypeptide(L)' 'MEASEISRTAAASTILRITNFLMALSLGTQRAQLVQRTAFTCPLLCLQRPPLRRFLVILSLSFGRKKEKERNLRREVGC' A
#
# COMPACT_ATOMS: atom_id res chain seq x y z
N MET A 1 47.23 -8.47 15.00
CA MET A 1 46.40 -8.88 13.84
C MET A 1 44.97 -8.32 13.94
N GLU A 2 44.45 -8.11 15.14
CA GLU A 2 43.15 -7.50 15.48
C GLU A 2 42.77 -6.18 14.76
N ALA A 3 43.72 -5.26 14.58
CA ALA A 3 43.43 -3.94 14.01
C ALA A 3 42.93 -4.01 12.54
N SER A 4 43.39 -5.01 11.77
CA SER A 4 42.98 -5.18 10.37
C SER A 4 41.55 -5.70 10.26
N GLU A 5 41.16 -6.61 11.14
CA GLU A 5 39.82 -7.21 11.16
C GLU A 5 38.76 -6.20 11.66
N ILE A 6 39.10 -5.38 12.66
CA ILE A 6 38.24 -4.28 13.12
C ILE A 6 38.02 -3.26 12.00
N SER A 7 39.09 -2.89 11.27
CA SER A 7 39.01 -1.97 10.12
C SER A 7 38.16 -2.54 8.98
N ARG A 8 38.32 -3.82 8.66
CA ARG A 8 37.50 -4.52 7.64
C ARG A 8 36.03 -4.59 8.04
N THR A 9 35.75 -4.89 9.30
CA THR A 9 34.37 -4.95 9.83
C THR A 9 33.71 -3.57 9.81
N ALA A 10 34.46 -2.52 10.17
CA ALA A 10 33.99 -1.14 10.08
C ALA A 10 33.67 -0.74 8.63
N ALA A 11 34.54 -1.09 7.68
CA ALA A 11 34.30 -0.86 6.26
C ALA A 11 33.07 -1.62 5.74
N ALA A 12 32.93 -2.91 6.09
CA ALA A 12 31.77 -3.72 5.71
C ALA A 12 30.45 -3.16 6.28
N SER A 13 30.46 -2.72 7.55
CA SER A 13 29.30 -2.11 8.18
C SER A 13 28.89 -0.78 7.50
N THR A 14 29.88 -0.01 7.03
CA THR A 14 29.66 1.25 6.31
C THR A 14 29.07 0.98 4.94
N ILE A 15 29.63 0.02 4.19
CA ILE A 15 29.09 -0.40 2.89
C ILE A 15 27.64 -0.87 3.05
N LEU A 16 27.36 -1.74 4.03
CA LEU A 16 26.01 -2.24 4.28
C LEU A 16 25.02 -1.13 4.61
N ARG A 17 25.41 -0.15 5.43
CA ARG A 17 24.56 1.02 5.74
C ARG A 17 24.27 1.87 4.49
N ILE A 18 25.28 2.14 3.68
CA ILE A 18 25.13 2.91 2.44
C ILE A 18 24.23 2.17 1.45
N THR A 19 24.44 0.87 1.25
CA THR A 19 23.60 0.05 0.37
C THR A 19 22.16 0.01 0.87
N ASN A 20 21.92 -0.13 2.19
CA ASN A 20 20.58 -0.10 2.76
C ASN A 20 19.90 1.27 2.58
N PHE A 21 20.64 2.37 2.74
CA PHE A 21 20.13 3.72 2.50
C PHE A 21 19.75 3.94 1.04
N LEU A 22 20.63 3.55 0.11
CA LEU A 22 20.36 3.65 -1.32
C LEU A 22 19.20 2.76 -1.76
N MET A 23 19.09 1.55 -1.21
CA MET A 23 17.97 0.64 -1.46
C MET A 23 16.66 1.23 -0.93
N ALA A 24 16.65 1.79 0.28
CA ALA A 24 15.47 2.47 0.84
C ALA A 24 15.08 3.69 0.01
N LEU A 25 16.05 4.48 -0.48
CA LEU A 25 15.83 5.62 -1.36
C LEU A 25 15.29 5.18 -2.73
N SER A 26 15.85 4.13 -3.32
CA SER A 26 15.39 3.55 -4.59
C SER A 26 13.98 2.97 -4.45
N LEU A 27 13.68 2.25 -3.36
CA LEU A 27 12.34 1.75 -3.07
C LEU A 27 11.35 2.88 -2.81
N GLY A 28 11.75 3.92 -2.08
CA GLY A 28 10.91 5.11 -1.85
C GLY A 28 10.57 5.84 -3.14
N THR A 29 11.55 6.00 -4.03
CA THR A 29 11.35 6.63 -5.36
C THR A 29 10.55 5.74 -6.31
N GLN A 30 10.82 4.45 -6.39
CA GLN A 30 10.00 3.50 -7.16
C GLN A 30 8.58 3.44 -6.63
N ARG A 31 8.38 3.49 -5.32
CA ARG A 31 7.04 3.52 -4.71
C ARG A 31 6.31 4.82 -5.05
N ALA A 32 6.98 5.96 -5.01
CA ALA A 32 6.38 7.24 -5.43
C ALA A 32 5.99 7.22 -6.92
N GLN A 33 6.85 6.69 -7.79
CA GLN A 33 6.55 6.54 -9.23
C GLN A 33 5.43 5.52 -9.48
N LEU A 34 5.41 4.41 -8.75
CA LEU A 34 4.36 3.40 -8.83
C LEU A 34 3.04 3.96 -8.32
N VAL A 35 3.02 4.74 -7.24
CA VAL A 35 1.81 5.39 -6.73
C VAL A 35 1.33 6.46 -7.70
N GLN A 36 2.20 7.28 -8.30
CA GLN A 36 1.79 8.24 -9.34
C GLN A 36 1.21 7.53 -10.57
N ARG A 37 1.90 6.51 -11.08
CA ARG A 37 1.40 5.72 -12.22
C ARG A 37 0.10 5.01 -11.85
N THR A 38 0.01 4.38 -10.69
CA THR A 38 -1.21 3.71 -10.23
C THR A 38 -2.33 4.71 -10.03
N ALA A 39 -2.09 5.87 -9.43
CA ALA A 39 -3.10 6.92 -9.25
C ALA A 39 -3.60 7.50 -10.58
N PHE A 40 -2.73 7.60 -11.59
CA PHE A 40 -3.13 8.04 -12.93
C PHE A 40 -3.86 6.94 -13.72
N THR A 41 -3.41 5.69 -13.59
CA THR A 41 -3.93 4.57 -14.39
C THR A 41 -5.15 3.90 -13.74
N CYS A 42 -5.26 3.86 -12.41
CA CYS A 42 -6.40 3.26 -11.68
C CYS A 42 -7.76 3.85 -12.04
N PRO A 43 -7.98 5.19 -12.06
CA PRO A 43 -9.29 5.72 -12.43
C PRO A 43 -9.68 5.27 -13.85
N LEU A 44 -8.73 5.28 -14.78
CA LEU A 44 -8.95 4.84 -16.16
C LEU A 44 -9.17 3.32 -16.26
N LEU A 45 -8.38 2.50 -15.58
CA LEU A 45 -8.50 1.03 -15.55
C LEU A 45 -9.80 0.56 -14.87
N CYS A 46 -10.23 1.23 -13.80
CA CYS A 46 -11.49 0.95 -13.12
C CYS A 46 -12.70 1.28 -14.00
N LEU A 47 -12.61 2.31 -14.85
CA LEU A 47 -13.63 2.68 -15.83
C LEU A 47 -13.59 1.77 -17.07
N GLN A 48 -12.41 1.38 -17.52
CA GLN A 48 -12.19 0.65 -18.77
C GLN A 48 -12.36 -0.87 -18.64
N ARG A 49 -12.27 -1.44 -17.42
CA ARG A 49 -12.45 -2.87 -17.18
C ARG A 49 -13.88 -3.18 -16.70
N PRO A 50 -14.72 -3.86 -17.52
CA PRO A 50 -16.06 -4.31 -17.13
C PRO A 50 -16.14 -5.08 -15.79
N PRO A 51 -15.20 -5.98 -15.43
CA PRO A 51 -15.29 -6.70 -14.17
C PRO A 51 -15.04 -5.82 -12.94
N LEU A 52 -14.10 -4.87 -12.99
CA LEU A 52 -13.81 -3.97 -11.86
C LEU A 52 -14.99 -3.05 -11.55
N ARG A 53 -15.68 -2.55 -12.58
CA ARG A 53 -16.93 -1.80 -12.42
C ARG A 53 -18.02 -2.64 -11.75
N ARG A 54 -18.17 -3.91 -12.12
CA ARG A 54 -19.13 -4.84 -11.47
C ARG A 54 -18.78 -5.05 -10.00
N PHE A 55 -17.52 -5.27 -9.66
CA PHE A 55 -17.07 -5.39 -8.27
C PHE A 55 -17.35 -4.13 -7.45
N LEU A 56 -17.10 -2.94 -8.00
CA LEU A 56 -17.37 -1.67 -7.32
C LEU A 56 -18.87 -1.49 -7.03
N VAL A 57 -19.75 -1.84 -7.98
CA VAL A 57 -21.20 -1.77 -7.79
C VAL A 57 -21.66 -2.76 -6.71
N ILE A 58 -21.16 -3.99 -6.73
CA ILE A 58 -21.48 -5.01 -5.70
C ILE A 58 -21.02 -4.54 -4.32
N LEU A 59 -19.83 -3.95 -4.21
CA LEU A 59 -19.30 -3.41 -2.96
C LEU A 59 -20.17 -2.27 -2.42
N SER A 60 -20.54 -1.32 -3.29
CA SER A 60 -21.41 -0.19 -2.94
C SER A 60 -22.79 -0.64 -2.49
N LEU A 61 -23.41 -1.61 -3.18
CA LEU A 61 -24.69 -2.19 -2.77
C LEU A 61 -24.59 -2.94 -1.44
N SER A 62 -23.52 -3.72 -1.25
CA SER A 62 -23.30 -4.46 0.00
C SER A 62 -23.09 -3.51 1.19
N PHE A 63 -22.38 -2.40 0.98
CA PHE A 63 -22.18 -1.38 2.00
C PHE A 63 -23.49 -0.64 2.33
N GLY A 64 -24.28 -0.26 1.32
CA GLY A 64 -25.61 0.33 1.50
C GLY A 64 -26.54 -0.58 2.30
N ARG A 65 -26.61 -1.87 1.94
CA ARG A 65 -27.40 -2.87 2.67
C ARG A 65 -26.91 -3.08 4.10
N LYS A 66 -25.60 -3.04 4.34
CA LYS A 66 -25.04 -3.14 5.70
C LYS A 66 -25.44 -1.94 6.56
N LYS A 67 -25.35 -0.72 6.00
CA LYS A 67 -25.78 0.52 6.67
C LYS A 67 -27.27 0.54 6.96
N GLU A 68 -28.09 0.00 6.06
CA GLU A 68 -29.53 -0.15 6.27
C GLU A 68 -29.85 -1.20 7.34
N LYS A 69 -29.18 -2.35 7.32
CA LYS A 69 -29.32 -3.37 8.37
C LYS A 69 -28.90 -2.84 9.75
N GLU A 70 -27.82 -2.07 9.82
CA GLU A 70 -27.36 -1.45 11.07
C GLU A 70 -28.33 -0.38 11.58
N ARG A 71 -28.94 0.42 10.69
CA ARG A 71 -30.00 1.37 11.05
C ARG A 71 -31.28 0.67 11.53
N ASN A 72 -31.69 -0.43 10.90
CA ASN A 72 -32.85 -1.20 11.33
C ASN A 72 -32.58 -1.91 12.67
N LEU A 73 -31.39 -2.47 12.87
CA LEU A 73 -30.99 -3.04 14.15
C LEU A 73 -31.00 -1.98 15.28
N ARG A 74 -30.51 -0.76 15.03
CA ARG A 74 -30.61 0.34 16.01
C ARG A 74 -32.04 0.77 16.31
N ARG A 75 -32.97 0.63 15.36
CA ARG A 75 -34.39 0.90 15.59
C ARG A 75 -35.03 -0.21 16.42
N GLU A 76 -34.68 -1.47 16.17
CA GLU A 76 -35.23 -2.60 16.94
C GLU A 76 -34.68 -2.69 18.36
N VAL A 77 -33.41 -2.33 18.59
CA VAL A 77 -32.80 -2.31 19.93
C VAL A 77 -33.09 -1.00 20.67
N GLY A 78 -33.60 0.02 19.97
CA GLY A 78 -34.03 1.31 20.53
C GLY A 78 -35.51 1.39 20.90
N CYS A 79 -36.27 0.30 20.69
CA CYS A 79 -37.59 0.06 21.26
C CYS A 79 -37.47 -0.85 22.48
#